data_AF-A0A7D9DGM7-F1
#
_entry.id   AF-A0A7D9DGM7-F1
#
_cell.length_a   1.000
_cell.length_b   1.000
_cell.length_c   1.000
_cell.angle_alpha   90.00
_cell.angle_beta   90.00
_cell.angle_gamma   90.00
#
_symmetry.space_group_name_H-M   'P 1'
#
loop_
_entity.id
_entity.type
_entity.pdbx_description
1 polymer ?
#
loop_
_entity_poly.entity_id
_entity_poly.type
_entity_poly.pdbx_seq_one_letter_code
_entity_poly.pdbx_strand_id
1 'polypeptide(L)'
;MAITVLNHNKVFSRDQKLTQTEAAVMFFSWTLLFCGLAIITGVKQRIPATGGYDPGSCNKKTHGKTKMVTSGNLQTAWCDMSTDGGGFLLIGRKNNSVTWTVPSNNKPVDPYGEPHWTSSLGDAPILDFRVQMATHEDFKATKAHWSFRLQSKRPLKNLMMTTAGCDQRSAGIGNIAYVKDLQTEKIVTTKLRCSKFGFAHHHLLKFGWTMMNSCLQKPCPWGFAYYHLIKVQTDNYGGFSFSTTGKISGMDYNATAFVGCDNGH
;
A
#
# COMPACT_ATOMS: atom_id res chain seq x y z
N MET A 1 -12.73 -5.24 12.35
CA MET A 1 -11.80 -4.32 11.67
C MET A 1 -11.28 -5.04 10.44
N ALA A 2 -11.63 -4.57 9.24
CA ALA A 2 -11.16 -5.21 8.02
C ALA A 2 -9.92 -4.50 7.50
N ILE A 3 -8.76 -5.17 7.44
CA ILE A 3 -7.51 -4.60 6.88
C ILE A 3 -7.27 -5.22 5.51
N THR A 4 -7.30 -4.38 4.48
CA THR A 4 -7.02 -4.76 3.09
C THR A 4 -5.72 -4.12 2.68
N VAL A 5 -4.80 -4.97 2.23
CA VAL A 5 -3.46 -4.56 1.87
C VAL A 5 -3.24 -4.76 0.38
N LEU A 6 -2.96 -3.67 -0.32
CA LEU A 6 -3.03 -3.60 -1.78
C LEU A 6 -1.74 -3.03 -2.40
N ASN A 7 -1.21 -3.63 -3.46
CA ASN A 7 0.00 -3.16 -4.18
C ASN A 7 -0.31 -2.53 -5.54
N HIS A 8 0.04 -1.27 -5.79
CA HIS A 8 -0.23 -0.58 -7.06
C HIS A 8 0.90 -0.74 -8.09
N ASN A 9 0.52 -1.08 -9.33
CA ASN A 9 1.38 -1.06 -10.52
C ASN A 9 0.58 -0.49 -11.72
N LYS A 10 0.94 0.69 -12.23
CA LYS A 10 0.29 1.35 -13.39
C LYS A 10 1.24 1.54 -14.57
N VAL A 11 0.80 1.32 -15.82
CA VAL A 11 1.01 2.19 -17.02
C VAL A 11 -0.10 1.98 -18.09
N PHE A 12 -0.41 3.05 -18.83
CA PHE A 12 -1.43 3.25 -19.89
C PHE A 12 -0.94 2.80 -21.28
N SER A 13 -1.81 2.30 -22.18
CA SER A 13 -1.42 1.97 -23.58
C SER A 13 -1.60 3.19 -24.50
N ARG A 14 -0.61 3.41 -25.38
CA ARG A 14 -0.70 4.31 -26.53
C ARG A 14 -1.65 3.69 -27.55
N ASP A 15 -2.75 4.37 -27.81
CA ASP A 15 -3.34 4.51 -29.13
C ASP A 15 -4.13 5.82 -29.13
N GLN A 16 -3.47 6.90 -29.50
CA GLN A 16 -4.15 8.08 -30.02
C GLN A 16 -3.19 8.86 -30.92
N LYS A 17 -3.57 8.91 -32.19
CA LYS A 17 -2.95 9.69 -33.26
C LYS A 17 -2.85 11.15 -32.83
N LEU A 18 -1.69 11.76 -33.06
CA LEU A 18 -1.55 13.21 -33.10
C LEU A 18 -2.55 13.77 -34.12
N THR A 19 -3.45 14.64 -33.67
CA THR A 19 -4.03 15.68 -34.53
C THR A 19 -3.62 17.01 -33.92
N GLN A 20 -2.71 17.68 -34.61
CA GLN A 20 -2.29 19.03 -34.34
C GLN A 20 -3.33 19.92 -35.06
N THR A 21 -4.03 20.76 -34.33
CA THR A 21 -4.85 21.81 -34.92
C THR A 21 -4.43 23.12 -34.28
N GLU A 22 -3.89 24.00 -35.13
CA GLU A 22 -3.58 25.39 -34.85
C GLU A 22 -4.87 26.17 -34.59
N ALA A 23 -4.82 27.15 -33.68
CA ALA A 23 -5.70 28.30 -33.73
C ALA A 23 -4.98 29.50 -33.10
N ALA A 24 -4.48 30.38 -33.97
CA ALA A 24 -4.18 31.76 -33.65
C ALA A 24 -5.49 32.56 -33.59
N VAL A 25 -5.68 33.42 -32.59
CA VAL A 25 -6.57 34.59 -32.70
C VAL A 25 -5.96 35.76 -31.92
N MET A 26 -5.88 36.90 -32.62
CA MET A 26 -5.38 38.20 -32.18
C MET A 26 -6.31 38.94 -31.20
N PHE A 27 -5.70 39.91 -30.52
CA PHE A 27 -6.26 40.94 -29.64
C PHE A 27 -7.50 41.68 -30.17
N PHE A 28 -8.48 41.96 -29.29
CA PHE A 28 -9.29 43.19 -29.28
C PHE A 28 -9.81 43.52 -27.85
N SER A 29 -9.10 44.44 -27.18
CA SER A 29 -9.55 45.66 -26.48
C SER A 29 -10.98 45.83 -25.88
N TRP A 30 -10.99 46.14 -24.56
CA TRP A 30 -11.87 47.01 -23.74
C TRP A 30 -13.03 46.44 -22.88
N THR A 31 -12.73 46.37 -21.57
CA THR A 31 -13.51 46.84 -20.40
C THR A 31 -14.93 46.30 -20.14
N LEU A 32 -15.10 45.46 -19.10
CA LEU A 32 -16.05 45.67 -17.99
C LEU A 32 -16.01 44.55 -16.93
N LEU A 33 -15.88 45.03 -15.68
CA LEU A 33 -16.44 44.52 -14.42
C LEU A 33 -16.04 43.13 -13.88
N PHE A 34 -15.28 43.19 -12.78
CA PHE A 34 -15.07 42.14 -11.80
C PHE A 34 -16.39 41.53 -11.30
N CYS A 35 -16.57 40.23 -11.57
CA CYS A 35 -17.21 39.30 -10.63
C CYS A 35 -16.44 37.99 -10.74
N GLY A 36 -15.36 37.88 -9.97
CA GLY A 36 -14.43 36.77 -10.00
C GLY A 36 -15.06 35.48 -9.50
N LEU A 37 -15.66 34.71 -10.42
CA LEU A 37 -15.89 33.29 -10.24
C LEU A 37 -14.73 32.55 -10.92
N ALA A 38 -13.61 32.42 -10.21
CA ALA A 38 -12.53 31.56 -10.65
C ALA A 38 -12.95 30.10 -10.47
N ILE A 39 -13.50 29.48 -11.51
CA ILE A 39 -13.63 28.02 -11.57
C ILE A 39 -12.20 27.49 -11.74
N ILE A 40 -11.54 27.18 -10.63
CA ILE A 40 -10.32 26.37 -10.64
C ILE A 40 -10.77 24.95 -11.02
N THR A 41 -10.87 24.66 -12.32
CA THR A 41 -10.87 23.28 -12.79
C THR A 41 -9.50 22.73 -12.47
N GLY A 42 -9.36 22.08 -11.32
CA GLY A 42 -8.16 21.34 -10.94
C GLY A 42 -7.95 20.21 -11.94
N VAL A 43 -7.24 20.48 -13.02
CA VAL A 43 -6.71 19.43 -13.90
C VAL A 43 -5.77 18.61 -13.02
N LYS A 44 -6.17 17.37 -12.73
CA LYS A 44 -5.38 16.37 -11.99
C LYS A 44 -4.05 16.19 -12.73
N GLN A 45 -3.03 16.95 -12.33
CA GLN A 45 -1.69 16.88 -12.92
C GLN A 45 -1.08 15.53 -12.53
N ARG A 46 -1.27 14.53 -13.41
CA ARG A 46 -0.59 13.23 -13.28
C ARG A 46 0.88 13.48 -13.52
N ILE A 47 1.68 13.38 -12.46
CA ILE A 47 3.14 13.31 -12.56
C ILE A 47 3.48 12.10 -13.45
N PRO A 48 4.16 12.29 -14.60
CA PRO A 48 4.50 11.19 -15.48
C PRO A 48 5.58 10.32 -14.84
N ALA A 49 5.30 9.02 -14.68
CA ALA A 49 6.28 8.05 -14.22
C ALA A 49 7.10 7.55 -15.43
N THR A 50 8.38 7.90 -15.46
CA THR A 50 9.39 7.39 -16.40
C THR A 50 9.91 6.01 -15.97
N GLY A 51 10.00 5.07 -16.92
CA GLY A 51 10.92 3.92 -16.86
C GLY A 51 10.31 2.53 -16.63
N GLY A 52 10.08 1.80 -17.73
CA GLY A 52 10.11 0.35 -17.91
C GLY A 52 9.52 -0.58 -16.83
N TYR A 53 8.26 -1.00 -17.00
CA TYR A 53 7.70 -2.20 -16.34
C TYR A 53 6.38 -2.65 -16.98
N ASP A 54 6.25 -3.95 -17.24
CA ASP A 54 5.02 -4.63 -17.68
C ASP A 54 4.21 -5.07 -16.43
N PRO A 55 3.01 -4.51 -16.18
CA PRO A 55 2.22 -4.82 -14.99
C PRO A 55 1.60 -6.22 -14.99
N GLY A 56 1.71 -6.99 -16.08
CA GLY A 56 0.89 -8.19 -16.26
C GLY A 56 -0.62 -7.87 -16.27
N SER A 57 -1.42 -8.93 -16.36
CA SER A 57 -2.85 -8.95 -16.76
C SER A 57 -3.89 -8.17 -15.90
N CYS A 58 -3.53 -7.28 -14.96
CA CYS A 58 -4.50 -6.34 -14.37
C CYS A 58 -4.80 -5.18 -15.35
N ASN A 59 -4.95 -5.49 -16.64
CA ASN A 59 -5.24 -4.51 -17.66
C ASN A 59 -6.75 -4.52 -17.95
N LYS A 60 -7.35 -3.35 -17.67
CA LYS A 60 -8.56 -2.76 -18.25
C LYS A 60 -9.91 -3.46 -17.98
N LYS A 61 -10.62 -2.84 -17.03
CA LYS A 61 -12.10 -2.72 -16.86
C LYS A 61 -12.78 -3.62 -15.82
N THR A 62 -12.21 -4.73 -15.41
CA THR A 62 -12.86 -5.62 -14.42
C THR A 62 -12.07 -5.71 -13.12
N HIS A 63 -12.75 -5.36 -12.04
CA HIS A 63 -12.32 -5.54 -10.67
C HIS A 63 -12.59 -7.00 -10.27
N GLY A 64 -11.61 -7.71 -9.69
CA GLY A 64 -11.79 -9.12 -9.36
C GLY A 64 -10.53 -9.99 -9.47
N LYS A 65 -10.70 -11.31 -9.38
CA LYS A 65 -9.62 -12.30 -9.51
C LYS A 65 -9.14 -12.39 -10.95
N THR A 66 -7.84 -12.26 -11.17
CA THR A 66 -7.20 -12.47 -12.46
C THR A 66 -5.95 -13.34 -12.35
N LYS A 67 -5.60 -14.01 -13.45
CA LYS A 67 -4.33 -14.70 -13.59
C LYS A 67 -3.27 -13.68 -14.06
N MET A 68 -2.10 -13.72 -13.45
CA MET A 68 -0.98 -12.83 -13.71
C MET A 68 0.29 -13.65 -13.90
N VAL A 69 1.25 -13.14 -14.68
CA VAL A 69 2.59 -13.73 -14.72
C VAL A 69 3.50 -12.84 -13.89
N THR A 70 4.07 -13.39 -12.82
CA THR A 70 5.02 -12.69 -11.95
C THR A 70 6.34 -13.46 -11.96
N SER A 71 7.42 -12.79 -12.37
CA SER A 71 8.77 -13.40 -12.43
C SER A 71 8.80 -14.73 -13.22
N GLY A 72 8.05 -14.82 -14.32
CA GLY A 72 7.96 -16.00 -15.16
C GLY A 72 6.97 -17.09 -14.70
N ASN A 73 6.34 -16.93 -13.52
CA ASN A 73 5.36 -17.90 -12.99
C ASN A 73 3.94 -17.38 -13.10
N LEU A 74 3.00 -18.25 -13.49
CA LEU A 74 1.58 -17.96 -13.50
C LEU A 74 1.04 -17.96 -12.05
N GLN A 75 0.58 -16.80 -11.60
CA GLN A 75 -0.03 -16.56 -10.30
C GLN A 75 -1.47 -16.10 -10.46
N THR A 76 -2.28 -16.23 -9.40
CA THR A 76 -3.61 -15.61 -9.36
C THR A 76 -3.59 -14.55 -8.28
N ALA A 77 -4.18 -13.39 -8.54
CA ALA A 77 -4.34 -12.31 -7.58
C ALA A 77 -5.67 -11.61 -7.80
N TRP A 78 -6.17 -10.94 -6.77
CA TRP A 78 -7.33 -10.08 -6.91
C TRP A 78 -6.87 -8.65 -7.22
N CYS A 79 -7.36 -8.08 -8.32
CA CYS A 79 -7.03 -6.73 -8.77
C CYS A 79 -8.13 -5.74 -8.36
N ASP A 80 -7.74 -4.69 -7.64
CA ASP A 80 -8.51 -3.47 -7.51
C ASP A 80 -8.15 -2.50 -8.64
N MET A 81 -9.12 -2.31 -9.54
CA MET A 81 -9.04 -1.40 -10.68
C MET A 81 -9.82 -0.09 -10.49
N SER A 82 -10.53 0.09 -9.37
CA SER A 82 -11.39 1.26 -9.13
C SER A 82 -10.72 2.33 -8.27
N THR A 83 -9.89 1.93 -7.30
CA THR A 83 -9.30 2.88 -6.35
C THR A 83 -8.08 3.60 -6.92
N ASP A 84 -8.03 4.91 -6.76
CA ASP A 84 -6.96 5.80 -7.23
C ASP A 84 -6.49 5.50 -8.65
N GLY A 85 -7.40 5.16 -9.57
CA GLY A 85 -7.07 4.82 -10.96
C GLY A 85 -6.55 3.39 -11.18
N GLY A 86 -6.66 2.51 -10.20
CA GLY A 86 -6.53 1.06 -10.33
C GLY A 86 -5.11 0.52 -10.41
N GLY A 87 -5.00 -0.81 -10.56
CA GLY A 87 -3.72 -1.53 -10.67
C GLY A 87 -3.22 -2.07 -9.33
N PHE A 88 -4.09 -2.16 -8.34
CA PHE A 88 -3.77 -2.63 -7.00
C PHE A 88 -3.97 -4.15 -6.86
N LEU A 89 -3.02 -4.89 -6.28
CA LEU A 89 -3.14 -6.34 -6.01
C LEU A 89 -3.42 -6.62 -4.54
N LEU A 90 -4.47 -7.39 -4.22
CA LEU A 90 -4.77 -7.75 -2.84
C LEU A 90 -3.77 -8.81 -2.36
N ILE A 91 -2.99 -8.44 -1.35
CA ILE A 91 -1.89 -9.27 -0.84
C ILE A 91 -2.11 -9.73 0.60
N GLY A 92 -3.04 -9.11 1.32
CA GLY A 92 -3.38 -9.48 2.68
C GLY A 92 -4.78 -9.01 3.06
N ARG A 93 -5.50 -9.86 3.81
CA ARG A 93 -6.78 -9.55 4.45
C ARG A 93 -6.76 -9.95 5.92
N LYS A 94 -7.42 -9.14 6.73
CA LYS A 94 -7.79 -9.47 8.11
C LYS A 94 -9.19 -8.94 8.43
N ASN A 95 -9.94 -9.59 9.32
CA ASN A 95 -11.27 -9.13 9.76
C ASN A 95 -11.40 -8.84 11.27
N ASN A 96 -10.37 -9.14 12.07
CA ASN A 96 -10.31 -8.77 13.49
C ASN A 96 -9.24 -7.68 13.75
N SER A 97 -9.30 -7.08 14.94
CA SER A 97 -8.42 -5.98 15.37
C SER A 97 -7.03 -6.42 15.81
N VAL A 98 -6.79 -7.71 16.08
CA VAL A 98 -5.51 -8.20 16.60
C VAL A 98 -4.52 -8.28 15.46
N THR A 99 -3.88 -7.19 15.05
CA THR A 99 -3.06 -7.19 13.84
C THR A 99 -2.03 -8.35 13.83
N TRP A 100 -1.66 -8.87 12.65
CA TRP A 100 -0.48 -9.74 12.47
C TRP A 100 -0.57 -11.25 12.80
N THR A 101 -1.60 -11.73 13.50
CA THR A 101 -1.88 -13.18 13.68
C THR A 101 -2.29 -13.95 12.41
N VAL A 102 -2.07 -13.36 11.24
CA VAL A 102 -2.64 -13.84 9.98
C VAL A 102 -1.66 -14.82 9.32
N PRO A 103 -2.10 -16.05 8.96
CA PRO A 103 -1.24 -16.99 8.26
C PRO A 103 -0.88 -16.48 6.87
N SER A 104 0.20 -17.01 6.30
CA SER A 104 0.48 -16.87 4.87
C SER A 104 0.32 -18.20 4.15
N ASN A 105 -0.15 -18.16 2.91
CA ASN A 105 -0.27 -19.34 2.07
C ASN A 105 -0.21 -18.96 0.57
N ASN A 106 -0.16 -19.97 -0.29
CA ASN A 106 -0.01 -19.76 -1.74
C ASN A 106 -1.33 -19.43 -2.47
N LYS A 107 -2.43 -19.20 -1.75
CA LYS A 107 -3.73 -18.88 -2.35
C LYS A 107 -3.81 -17.38 -2.67
N PRO A 108 -4.61 -16.99 -3.67
CA PRO A 108 -4.97 -15.59 -3.88
C PRO A 108 -5.83 -15.09 -2.71
N VAL A 109 -5.57 -13.86 -2.27
CA VAL A 109 -6.42 -13.20 -1.27
C VAL A 109 -7.71 -12.73 -1.91
N ASP A 110 -8.83 -12.98 -1.24
CA ASP A 110 -10.17 -12.52 -1.63
C ASP A 110 -10.64 -11.42 -0.66
N PRO A 111 -11.27 -10.32 -1.13
CA PRO A 111 -11.73 -9.23 -0.27
C PRO A 111 -12.73 -9.66 0.82
N TYR A 112 -13.46 -10.75 0.60
CA TYR A 112 -14.45 -11.28 1.54
C TYR A 112 -14.17 -12.74 1.96
N GLY A 113 -13.00 -13.28 1.59
CA GLY A 113 -12.58 -14.63 1.97
C GLY A 113 -11.81 -14.67 3.29
N GLU A 114 -11.29 -15.84 3.64
CA GLU A 114 -10.57 -16.04 4.90
C GLU A 114 -9.33 -15.13 5.06
N PRO A 115 -9.05 -14.63 6.27
CA PRO A 115 -7.84 -13.87 6.56
C PRO A 115 -6.56 -14.65 6.24
N HIS A 116 -5.76 -14.13 5.31
CA HIS A 116 -4.41 -14.62 5.04
C HIS A 116 -3.59 -13.54 4.32
N TRP A 117 -2.26 -13.73 4.34
CA TRP A 117 -1.35 -13.13 3.38
C TRP A 117 -1.08 -14.10 2.24
N THR A 118 -0.84 -13.57 1.03
CA THR A 118 -0.33 -14.39 -0.06
C THR A 118 1.20 -14.48 -0.01
N SER A 119 1.73 -15.70 -0.04
CA SER A 119 3.17 -15.96 -0.21
C SER A 119 3.59 -16.07 -1.68
N SER A 120 2.63 -16.13 -2.60
CA SER A 120 2.87 -16.31 -4.04
C SER A 120 3.41 -15.05 -4.74
N LEU A 121 3.38 -13.91 -4.06
CA LEU A 121 3.78 -12.61 -4.61
C LEU A 121 5.04 -12.03 -3.93
N GLY A 122 5.82 -12.86 -3.23
CA GLY A 122 7.00 -12.40 -2.49
C GLY A 122 8.02 -11.59 -3.30
N ASP A 123 8.22 -11.93 -4.58
CA ASP A 123 9.14 -11.22 -5.48
C ASP A 123 8.46 -10.11 -6.29
N ALA A 124 7.15 -9.93 -6.16
CA ALA A 124 6.43 -8.88 -6.88
C ALA A 124 6.97 -7.50 -6.47
N PRO A 125 7.33 -6.64 -7.43
CA PRO A 125 7.81 -5.30 -7.12
C PRO A 125 6.65 -4.44 -6.60
N ILE A 126 6.92 -3.76 -5.48
CA ILE A 126 6.01 -2.85 -4.78
C ILE A 126 6.53 -1.43 -4.96
N LEU A 127 5.67 -0.54 -5.44
CA LEU A 127 5.95 0.89 -5.54
C LEU A 127 4.98 1.73 -4.71
N ASP A 128 3.70 1.36 -4.71
CA ASP A 128 2.73 1.91 -3.78
C ASP A 128 2.14 0.80 -2.93
N PHE A 129 2.19 1.00 -1.63
CA PHE A 129 1.62 0.10 -0.65
C PHE A 129 0.38 0.75 -0.04
N ARG A 130 -0.77 0.09 -0.13
CA ARG A 130 -2.02 0.61 0.38
C ARG A 130 -2.51 -0.20 1.57
N VAL A 131 -3.05 0.51 2.54
CA VAL A 131 -3.76 -0.04 3.70
C VAL A 131 -5.13 0.59 3.77
N GLN A 132 -6.16 -0.24 3.89
CA GLN A 132 -7.54 0.21 4.13
C GLN A 132 -8.07 -0.48 5.37
N MET A 133 -8.65 0.29 6.29
CA MET A 133 -9.28 -0.19 7.51
C MET A 133 -10.73 0.25 7.56
N ALA A 134 -11.63 -0.70 7.82
CA ALA A 134 -13.05 -0.44 7.98
C ALA A 134 -13.61 -1.08 9.26
N THR A 135 -14.70 -0.50 9.75
CA THR A 135 -15.47 -1.06 10.89
C THR A 135 -16.34 -2.25 10.48
N HIS A 136 -16.71 -2.32 9.20
CA HIS A 136 -17.55 -3.38 8.62
C HIS A 136 -16.77 -4.16 7.56
N GLU A 137 -17.12 -5.43 7.35
CA GLU A 137 -16.43 -6.32 6.40
C GLU A 137 -16.68 -5.94 4.93
N ASP A 138 -17.74 -5.17 4.64
CA ASP A 138 -18.06 -4.70 3.29
C ASP A 138 -17.28 -3.43 2.89
N PHE A 139 -16.39 -2.94 3.77
CA PHE A 139 -15.58 -1.75 3.61
C PHE A 139 -16.34 -0.43 3.38
N LYS A 140 -17.69 -0.41 3.45
CA LYS A 140 -18.48 0.82 3.28
C LYS A 140 -18.18 1.84 4.37
N ALA A 141 -17.96 1.36 5.59
CA ALA A 141 -17.59 2.18 6.73
C ALA A 141 -16.06 2.22 6.95
N THR A 142 -15.34 2.63 5.91
CA THR A 142 -13.88 2.86 5.96
C THR A 142 -13.55 4.01 6.91
N LYS A 143 -12.49 3.85 7.70
CA LYS A 143 -12.00 4.84 8.68
C LYS A 143 -10.58 5.31 8.37
N ALA A 144 -9.76 4.44 7.79
CA ALA A 144 -8.43 4.78 7.31
C ALA A 144 -8.21 4.15 5.95
N HIS A 145 -7.61 4.91 5.03
CA HIS A 145 -7.35 4.45 3.68
C HIS A 145 -6.14 5.19 3.14
N TRP A 146 -4.96 4.59 3.28
CA TRP A 146 -3.70 5.25 3.03
C TRP A 146 -2.93 4.55 1.92
N SER A 147 -2.27 5.32 1.08
CA SER A 147 -1.30 4.86 0.10
C SER A 147 0.08 5.43 0.45
N PHE A 148 1.02 4.54 0.71
CA PHE A 148 2.42 4.83 0.94
C PHE A 148 3.15 4.68 -0.40
N ARG A 149 3.57 5.80 -1.00
CA ARG A 149 4.46 5.79 -2.17
C ARG A 149 5.89 5.57 -1.71
N LEU A 150 6.58 4.60 -2.29
CA LEU A 150 8.01 4.37 -2.05
C LEU A 150 8.86 5.18 -3.04
N GLN A 151 10.08 5.57 -2.63
CA GLN A 151 11.02 6.26 -3.52
C GLN A 151 11.54 5.34 -4.63
N SER A 152 11.68 4.05 -4.33
CA SER A 152 12.10 3.03 -5.27
C SER A 152 11.31 1.74 -5.09
N LYS A 153 11.19 0.97 -6.17
CA LYS A 153 10.55 -0.34 -6.15
C LYS A 153 11.32 -1.30 -5.24
N ARG A 154 10.61 -2.15 -4.52
CA ARG A 154 11.21 -3.26 -3.77
C ARG A 154 10.28 -4.48 -3.75
N PRO A 155 10.80 -5.69 -3.63
CA PRO A 155 9.97 -6.88 -3.61
C PRO A 155 9.10 -6.94 -2.35
N LEU A 156 7.90 -7.53 -2.46
CA LEU A 156 6.94 -7.66 -1.36
C LEU A 156 7.58 -8.26 -0.10
N LYS A 157 8.41 -9.30 -0.28
CA LYS A 157 9.12 -9.96 0.82
C LYS A 157 9.98 -9.01 1.66
N ASN A 158 10.41 -7.87 1.12
CA ASN A 158 11.23 -6.89 1.84
C ASN A 158 10.46 -5.60 2.13
N LEU A 159 9.13 -5.64 2.05
CA LEU A 159 8.30 -4.46 2.20
C LEU A 159 8.34 -3.88 3.62
N MET A 160 8.31 -4.76 4.63
CA MET A 160 8.13 -4.38 6.04
C MET A 160 9.44 -4.38 6.84
N MET A 161 10.53 -4.87 6.26
CA MET A 161 11.84 -4.93 6.89
C MET A 161 12.85 -4.31 5.92
N THR A 162 13.18 -3.05 6.13
CA THR A 162 14.10 -2.30 5.27
C THR A 162 15.04 -1.44 6.10
N THR A 163 16.25 -1.26 5.59
CA THR A 163 17.24 -0.31 6.15
C THR A 163 17.09 1.09 5.57
N ALA A 164 16.30 1.25 4.52
CA ALA A 164 16.03 2.53 3.90
C ALA A 164 14.86 3.20 4.62
N GLY A 165 15.11 4.27 5.36
CA GLY A 165 14.11 5.04 6.10
C GLY A 165 13.84 4.52 7.52
N CYS A 166 13.58 3.22 7.68
CA CYS A 166 13.47 2.58 8.99
C CYS A 166 14.84 2.04 9.45
N ASP A 167 15.09 2.05 10.76
CA ASP A 167 16.32 1.47 11.32
C ASP A 167 16.30 -0.07 11.25
N GLN A 168 17.48 -0.69 11.33
CA GLN A 168 17.64 -2.15 11.24
C GLN A 168 16.93 -2.93 12.35
N ARG A 169 16.55 -2.26 13.45
CA ARG A 169 15.87 -2.82 14.61
C ARG A 169 14.38 -2.48 14.63
N SER A 170 13.85 -1.89 13.56
CA SER A 170 12.48 -1.42 13.50
C SER A 170 11.81 -1.94 12.24
N ALA A 171 10.82 -2.80 12.44
CA ALA A 171 9.93 -3.18 11.36
C ALA A 171 9.00 -2.02 11.00
N GLY A 172 8.79 -1.83 9.70
CA GLY A 172 7.94 -0.78 9.18
C GLY A 172 8.08 -0.60 7.68
N ILE A 173 7.21 0.27 7.15
CA ILE A 173 7.29 0.71 5.76
C ILE A 173 8.31 1.85 5.73
N GLY A 174 9.54 1.54 5.34
CA GLY A 174 10.57 2.54 5.09
C GLY A 174 10.62 3.00 3.63
N ASN A 175 11.52 3.94 3.34
CA ASN A 175 11.77 4.51 2.02
C ASN A 175 10.54 5.23 1.41
N ILE A 176 9.76 5.87 2.27
CA ILE A 176 8.54 6.56 1.85
C ILE A 176 8.90 7.88 1.15
N ALA A 177 8.35 8.08 -0.05
CA ALA A 177 8.38 9.33 -0.79
C ALA A 177 7.28 10.28 -0.31
N TYR A 178 6.05 9.76 -0.22
CA TYR A 178 4.90 10.48 0.34
C TYR A 178 3.82 9.51 0.81
N VAL A 179 2.90 10.00 1.64
CA VAL A 179 1.65 9.30 1.99
C VAL A 179 0.48 10.09 1.45
N LYS A 180 -0.44 9.40 0.79
CA LYS A 180 -1.71 9.92 0.31
C LYS A 180 -2.84 9.32 1.12
N ASP A 181 -3.73 10.17 1.65
CA ASP A 181 -5.01 9.73 2.19
C ASP A 181 -5.99 9.60 1.02
N LEU A 182 -6.49 8.38 0.81
CA LEU A 182 -7.39 8.03 -0.28
C LEU A 182 -8.86 8.32 0.06
N GLN A 183 -9.20 8.66 1.31
CA GLN A 183 -10.53 9.19 1.63
C GLN A 183 -10.67 10.65 1.18
N THR A 184 -9.58 11.42 1.28
CA THR A 184 -9.55 12.84 0.90
C THR A 184 -8.85 13.09 -0.44
N GLU A 185 -8.27 12.05 -1.04
CA GLU A 185 -7.46 12.08 -2.27
C GLU A 185 -6.25 13.03 -2.22
N LYS A 186 -5.77 13.39 -1.02
CA LYS A 186 -4.69 14.37 -0.80
C LYS A 186 -3.40 13.70 -0.34
N ILE A 187 -2.27 14.22 -0.81
CA ILE A 187 -0.97 13.93 -0.21
C ILE A 187 -0.93 14.60 1.16
N VAL A 188 -0.88 13.80 2.23
CA VAL A 188 -0.91 14.29 3.61
C VAL A 188 0.50 14.57 4.14
N THR A 189 1.53 13.95 3.56
CA THR A 189 2.93 14.22 3.94
C THR A 189 3.90 13.78 2.87
N THR A 190 4.98 14.54 2.70
CA THR A 190 6.19 14.17 1.95
C THR A 190 7.41 14.05 2.87
N LYS A 191 7.22 14.31 4.17
CA LYS A 191 8.29 14.33 5.19
C LYS A 191 8.55 12.96 5.80
N LEU A 192 7.51 12.12 5.88
CA LEU A 192 7.60 10.78 6.46
C LEU A 192 8.54 9.89 5.64
N ARG A 193 9.48 9.22 6.31
CA ARG A 193 10.43 8.26 5.74
C ARG A 193 10.24 6.85 6.25
N CYS A 194 9.72 6.68 7.48
CA CYS A 194 9.44 5.39 8.09
C CYS A 194 8.11 5.41 8.85
N SER A 195 7.22 4.47 8.54
CA SER A 195 6.08 4.10 9.39
C SER A 195 6.43 2.83 10.14
N LYS A 196 6.85 2.95 11.41
CA LYS A 196 7.09 1.80 12.28
C LYS A 196 5.80 1.10 12.65
N PHE A 197 5.87 -0.21 12.76
CA PHE A 197 4.72 -1.03 13.14
C PHE A 197 4.68 -1.33 14.64
N GLY A 198 5.82 -1.58 15.27
CA GLY A 198 5.92 -1.87 16.70
C GLY A 198 7.19 -2.65 17.03
N PHE A 199 7.36 -3.00 18.31
CA PHE A 199 8.49 -3.78 18.77
C PHE A 199 8.14 -5.27 18.81
N ALA A 200 8.70 -6.08 17.90
CA ALA A 200 8.72 -7.53 18.03
C ALA A 200 9.67 -8.17 17.02
N HIS A 201 10.97 -8.14 17.28
CA HIS A 201 11.89 -8.99 16.52
C HIS A 201 13.15 -9.29 17.33
N HIS A 202 13.65 -10.51 17.21
CA HIS A 202 15.01 -10.85 17.60
C HIS A 202 15.68 -11.49 16.39
N HIS A 203 16.63 -10.77 15.79
CA HIS A 203 17.29 -11.16 14.54
C HIS A 203 17.92 -12.56 14.59
N LEU A 204 18.53 -12.95 15.73
CA LEU A 204 19.15 -14.28 15.89
C LEU A 204 18.14 -15.41 16.01
N LEU A 205 17.01 -15.15 16.68
CA LEU A 205 16.00 -16.18 16.93
C LEU A 205 14.96 -16.26 15.80
N LYS A 206 15.05 -15.35 14.82
CA LYS A 206 14.19 -15.28 13.63
C LYS A 206 12.72 -15.49 14.00
N PHE A 207 12.16 -14.60 14.82
CA PHE A 207 10.72 -14.55 15.10
C PHE A 207 10.19 -13.13 14.90
N GLY A 208 8.86 -12.99 14.83
CA GLY A 208 8.19 -11.71 14.66
C GLY A 208 8.49 -11.13 13.27
N TRP A 209 8.85 -9.84 13.22
CA TRP A 209 9.01 -9.15 11.94
C TRP A 209 10.11 -9.72 11.03
N THR A 210 11.16 -10.29 11.62
CA THR A 210 12.21 -10.98 10.85
C THR A 210 11.65 -12.17 10.05
N MET A 211 10.60 -12.82 10.53
CA MET A 211 9.94 -13.93 9.83
C MET A 211 8.97 -13.50 8.75
N MET A 212 8.50 -12.24 8.77
CA MET A 212 7.57 -11.72 7.78
C MET A 212 8.11 -11.89 6.37
N ASN A 213 9.39 -11.58 6.15
CA ASN A 213 10.02 -11.74 4.83
C ASN A 213 9.95 -13.18 4.33
N SER A 214 10.16 -14.15 5.23
CA SER A 214 10.04 -15.56 4.89
C SER A 214 8.59 -15.95 4.60
N CYS A 215 7.64 -15.50 5.43
CA CYS A 215 6.22 -15.81 5.26
C CYS A 215 5.58 -15.17 4.02
N LEU A 216 6.16 -14.08 3.50
CA LEU A 216 5.74 -13.51 2.22
C LEU A 216 6.32 -14.25 1.00
N GLN A 217 7.23 -15.22 1.22
CA GLN A 217 7.78 -16.08 0.15
C GLN A 217 7.35 -17.53 0.25
N LYS A 218 6.93 -17.99 1.44
CA LYS A 218 6.47 -19.37 1.65
C LYS A 218 5.30 -19.41 2.63
N PRO A 219 4.46 -20.46 2.58
CA PRO A 219 3.38 -20.63 3.54
C PRO A 219 3.87 -20.68 5.00
N CYS A 220 3.19 -19.93 5.86
CA CYS A 220 3.34 -19.93 7.32
C CYS A 220 1.95 -20.14 7.95
N PRO A 221 1.57 -21.39 8.28
CA PRO A 221 0.23 -21.70 8.80
C PRO A 221 -0.11 -21.02 10.14
N TRP A 222 0.91 -20.66 10.92
CA TRP A 222 0.77 -20.03 12.24
C TRP A 222 1.07 -18.52 12.22
N GLY A 223 1.26 -17.94 11.04
CA GLY A 223 1.68 -16.55 10.89
C GLY A 223 3.16 -16.33 11.18
N PHE A 224 3.61 -15.09 11.10
CA PHE A 224 5.03 -14.73 11.20
C PHE A 224 5.51 -14.51 12.65
N ALA A 225 4.60 -14.32 13.59
CA ALA A 225 4.93 -14.09 15.00
C ALA A 225 4.84 -15.34 15.88
N TYR A 226 4.68 -16.52 15.27
CA TYR A 226 4.71 -17.80 15.98
C TYR A 226 6.13 -18.34 16.08
N TYR A 227 6.60 -18.57 17.30
CA TYR A 227 7.92 -19.13 17.56
C TYR A 227 7.82 -20.65 17.77
N HIS A 228 8.24 -21.41 16.75
CA HIS A 228 8.06 -22.86 16.68
C HIS A 228 8.80 -23.65 17.77
N LEU A 229 9.95 -23.16 18.25
CA LEU A 229 10.79 -23.90 19.20
C LEU A 229 10.12 -24.05 20.58
N ILE A 230 9.39 -23.03 21.04
CA ILE A 230 8.68 -23.06 22.34
C ILE A 230 7.16 -22.93 22.20
N LYS A 231 6.63 -22.93 20.97
CA LYS A 231 5.19 -22.88 20.65
C LYS A 231 4.46 -21.66 21.26
N VAL A 232 5.04 -20.46 21.09
CA VAL A 232 4.49 -19.21 21.61
C VAL A 232 4.18 -18.23 20.49
N GLN A 233 3.03 -17.56 20.57
CA GLN A 233 2.66 -16.43 19.71
C GLN A 233 3.14 -15.11 20.33
N THR A 234 3.68 -14.20 19.51
CA THR A 234 4.32 -12.95 19.97
C THR A 234 3.80 -11.67 19.29
N ASP A 235 2.65 -11.71 18.60
CA ASP A 235 2.06 -10.58 17.88
C ASP A 235 1.10 -9.73 18.71
N ASN A 236 1.48 -9.42 19.94
CA ASN A 236 0.72 -8.49 20.79
C ASN A 236 0.86 -7.02 20.36
N TYR A 237 1.71 -6.76 19.36
CA TYR A 237 2.06 -5.42 18.91
C TYR A 237 1.89 -5.31 17.41
N GLY A 238 1.32 -4.20 16.99
CA GLY A 238 1.60 -3.66 15.68
C GLY A 238 0.47 -2.82 15.13
N GLY A 239 0.85 -1.80 14.36
CA GLY A 239 -0.07 -0.93 13.68
C GLY A 239 0.49 -0.32 12.41
N PHE A 240 -0.35 0.42 11.71
CA PHE A 240 0.06 1.31 10.63
C PHE A 240 -0.12 2.74 11.10
N SER A 241 0.79 3.63 10.69
CA SER A 241 0.72 5.02 11.10
C SER A 241 1.31 5.95 10.04
N PHE A 242 1.03 7.24 10.18
CA PHE A 242 1.80 8.27 9.51
C PHE A 242 1.93 9.50 10.39
N SER A 243 2.93 10.32 10.10
CA SER A 243 3.10 11.64 10.69
C SER A 243 3.20 12.69 9.59
N THR A 244 2.43 13.77 9.72
CA THR A 244 2.46 14.90 8.78
C THR A 244 3.68 15.78 8.98
N THR A 245 4.24 15.77 10.18
CA THR A 245 5.36 16.62 10.59
C THR A 245 6.64 15.83 10.82
N GLY A 246 6.55 14.60 11.35
CA GLY A 246 7.68 13.74 11.68
C GLY A 246 8.24 12.96 10.48
N LYS A 247 9.55 12.68 10.54
CA LYS A 247 10.22 11.76 9.59
C LYS A 247 9.93 10.29 9.91
N ILE A 248 9.58 9.99 11.15
CA ILE A 248 9.25 8.66 11.64
C ILE A 248 7.88 8.76 12.32
N SER A 249 7.02 7.78 12.09
CA SER A 249 5.79 7.57 12.85
C SER A 249 5.78 6.16 13.41
N GLY A 250 4.96 5.94 14.43
CA GLY A 250 4.82 4.64 15.06
C GLY A 250 4.31 4.82 16.47
N MET A 251 4.44 3.75 17.24
CA MET A 251 4.05 3.68 18.64
C MET A 251 4.90 4.60 19.53
N ASP A 252 6.22 4.61 19.33
CA ASP A 252 7.16 5.42 20.13
C ASP A 252 7.29 6.88 19.64
N TYR A 253 6.51 7.26 18.62
CA TYR A 253 6.67 8.51 17.91
C TYR A 253 5.33 9.20 17.73
N ASN A 254 5.30 10.54 17.80
CA ASN A 254 4.07 11.29 17.54
C ASN A 254 3.56 11.03 16.12
N ALA A 255 2.50 10.23 16.02
CA ALA A 255 1.76 9.96 14.80
C ALA A 255 0.59 10.94 14.67
N THR A 256 0.35 11.42 13.45
CA THR A 256 -0.89 12.15 13.14
C THR A 256 -2.08 11.21 13.12
N ALA A 257 -1.86 9.98 12.66
CA ALA A 257 -2.83 8.90 12.78
C ALA A 257 -2.11 7.57 13.00
N PHE A 258 -2.70 6.73 13.84
CA PHE A 258 -2.23 5.39 14.16
C PHE A 258 -3.42 4.44 14.21
N VAL A 259 -3.28 3.26 13.62
CA VAL A 259 -4.26 2.17 13.73
C VAL A 259 -3.51 0.87 14.00
N GLY A 260 -3.76 0.27 15.15
CA GLY A 260 -3.13 -0.97 15.58
C GLY A 260 -3.30 -1.19 17.07
N CYS A 261 -2.58 -2.17 17.60
CA CYS A 261 -2.54 -2.46 19.03
C CYS A 261 -1.12 -2.27 19.57
N ASP A 262 -1.03 -1.72 20.77
CA ASP A 262 0.17 -1.72 21.59
C ASP A 262 -0.12 -2.41 22.92
N ASN A 263 -0.03 -3.74 22.98
CA ASN A 263 0.02 -4.43 24.28
C ASN A 263 -1.11 -4.11 25.29
N GLY A 264 -2.29 -3.69 24.81
CA GLY A 264 -3.41 -3.29 25.68
C GLY A 264 -3.42 -1.81 26.11
N HIS A 265 -2.61 -0.96 25.50
CA HIS A 265 -2.61 0.50 25.63
C HIS A 265 -2.98 1.20 24.31
#